data_AF-A0A5E7E0Q1-F1
#
_entry.id   AF-A0A5E7E0Q1-F1
#
_cell.length_a   1.000
_cell.length_b   1.000
_cell.length_c   1.000
_cell.angle_alpha   90.00
_cell.angle_beta   90.00
_cell.angle_gamma   90.00
#
_symmetry.space_group_name_H-M   'P 1'
#
loop_
_entity.id
_entity.type
_entity.pdbx_description
1 polymer ?
#
loop_
_entity_poly.entity_id
_entity_poly.type
_entity_poly.pdbx_seq_one_letter_code
_entity_poly.pdbx_strand_id
1 'polypeptide(L)' 'MTTQIILPKLGFSVNEAVLVEWMVDDGAEVNKGDPLYCIESEKSLQEIEAPANGVLRILKEAGESYDVGTVIGELG' A
#
# COMPACT_ATOMS: atom_id res chain seq x y z
N MET A 1 1.97 4.32 18.22
CA MET A 1 1.28 3.12 17.73
C MET A 1 1.44 3.15 16.24
N THR A 2 2.05 2.14 15.64
CA THR A 2 2.24 2.12 14.19
C THR A 2 0.95 1.66 13.49
N THR A 3 0.58 2.29 12.39
CA THR A 3 -0.54 1.86 11.55
C THR A 3 -0.01 0.97 10.43
N GLN A 4 -0.43 -0.30 10.42
CA GLN A 4 0.00 -1.24 9.40
C GLN A 4 -0.67 -0.93 8.07
N ILE A 5 0.13 -0.88 7.01
CA ILE A 5 -0.32 -0.75 5.64
C ILE A 5 -0.44 -2.17 5.09
N ILE A 6 -1.68 -2.59 4.87
CA ILE A 6 -2.00 -3.87 4.27
C ILE A 6 -2.48 -3.66 2.83
N LEU A 7 -2.27 -4.67 2.00
CA LEU A 7 -2.83 -4.69 0.66
C LEU A 7 -4.37 -4.87 0.76
N PRO A 8 -5.17 -3.88 0.30
CA PRO A 8 -6.62 -3.93 0.44
C PRO A 8 -7.24 -4.91 -0.55
N LYS A 9 -8.44 -5.39 -0.22
CA LYS A 9 -9.20 -6.28 -1.10
C LYS A 9 -9.82 -5.50 -2.28
N LEU A 10 -9.27 -5.66 -3.48
CA LEU A 10 -9.76 -5.04 -4.72
C LEU A 10 -10.94 -5.82 -5.36
N GLY A 11 -12.03 -5.98 -4.62
CA GLY A 11 -13.26 -6.63 -5.10
C GLY A 11 -13.45 -8.06 -4.61
N PHE A 12 -14.65 -8.61 -4.84
CA PHE A 12 -15.10 -9.84 -4.17
C PHE A 12 -14.24 -11.08 -4.43
N SER A 13 -13.60 -11.17 -5.60
CA SER A 13 -12.84 -12.35 -6.07
C SER A 13 -11.33 -12.13 -6.24
N VAL A 14 -10.79 -10.96 -5.87
CA VAL A 14 -9.36 -10.70 -5.97
C VAL A 14 -8.67 -11.23 -4.71
N ASN A 15 -7.72 -12.15 -4.89
CA ASN A 15 -6.92 -12.73 -3.81
C ASN A 15 -5.51 -12.13 -3.73
N GLU A 16 -5.01 -11.58 -4.83
CA GLU A 16 -3.68 -10.97 -4.93
C GLU A 16 -3.74 -9.71 -5.78
N ALA A 17 -2.86 -8.75 -5.53
CA ALA A 17 -2.67 -7.60 -6.40
C ALA A 17 -1.19 -7.26 -6.53
N VAL A 18 -0.84 -6.64 -7.65
CA VAL A 18 0.54 -6.21 -7.94
C VAL A 18 0.75 -4.83 -7.36
N LEU A 19 1.75 -4.70 -6.49
CA LEU A 19 2.21 -3.38 -6.04
C LEU A 19 3.00 -2.77 -7.19
N VAL A 20 2.49 -1.72 -7.82
CA VAL A 20 3.12 -1.13 -9.02
C VAL A 20 4.28 -0.24 -8.63
N GLU A 21 4.00 0.73 -7.76
CA GLU A 21 4.99 1.69 -7.28
C GLU A 21 4.56 2.33 -5.96
N TRP A 22 5.55 2.76 -5.18
CA TRP A 22 5.36 3.64 -4.04
C TRP A 22 5.44 5.09 -4.52
N MET A 23 4.46 5.91 -4.15
CA MET A 23 4.42 7.34 -4.48
C MET A 23 5.24 8.19 -3.51
N VAL A 24 5.77 7.56 -2.47
CA VAL A 24 6.49 8.15 -1.35
C VAL A 24 7.65 7.23 -0.98
N ASP A 25 8.78 7.82 -0.61
CA ASP A 25 9.98 7.08 -0.23
C ASP A 25 9.89 6.45 1.17
N ASP A 26 10.70 5.42 1.41
CA ASP A 26 10.91 4.89 2.76
C ASP A 26 11.47 5.97 3.69
N GLY A 27 10.83 6.14 4.85
CA GLY A 27 11.18 7.18 5.82
C GLY A 27 10.55 8.55 5.54
N ALA A 28 9.70 8.70 4.53
CA ALA A 28 9.00 9.95 4.26
C ALA A 28 7.84 10.19 5.25
N GLU A 29 7.63 11.45 5.63
CA GLU A 29 6.44 11.87 6.38
C GLU A 29 5.23 11.98 5.44
N VAL A 30 4.16 11.27 5.79
CA VAL A 30 2.91 11.22 5.02
C VAL A 30 1.73 11.53 5.93
N ASN A 31 0.72 12.24 5.42
CA ASN A 31 -0.48 12.56 6.18
C ASN A 31 -1.62 11.64 5.78
N LYS A 32 -2.59 11.49 6.69
CA LYS A 32 -3.81 10.74 6.40
C LYS A 32 -4.49 11.33 5.15
N GLY A 33 -4.73 10.48 4.15
CA GLY A 33 -5.32 10.87 2.86
C GLY A 33 -4.31 11.21 1.77
N ASP A 34 -3.01 11.28 2.07
CA ASP A 34 -1.99 11.40 1.03
C ASP A 34 -1.82 10.07 0.28
N PRO A 35 -1.58 10.08 -1.04
CA PRO A 35 -1.38 8.87 -1.82
C PRO A 35 -0.05 8.19 -1.44
N LEU A 36 -0.11 6.91 -1.06
CA LEU A 36 1.06 6.14 -0.63
C LEU A 36 1.64 5.26 -1.74
N TYR A 37 0.78 4.50 -2.41
CA TYR A 37 1.22 3.52 -3.40
C TYR A 37 0.09 3.19 -4.38
N CYS A 38 0.50 2.69 -5.54
CA CYS A 38 -0.38 2.18 -6.58
C CYS A 38 -0.40 0.66 -6.57
N ILE A 39 -1.58 0.08 -6.63
CA ILE A 39 -1.77 -1.35 -6.89
C ILE A 39 -2.50 -1.56 -8.21
N GLU A 40 -2.12 -2.59 -8.93
CA GLU A 40 -2.78 -3.05 -10.15
C GLU A 40 -3.40 -4.42 -9.91
N SER A 41 -4.69 -4.53 -10.23
CA SER A 41 -5.38 -5.80 -10.41
C SER A 41 -5.59 -6.08 -11.89
N GLU A 42 -6.03 -7.29 -12.25
CA GLU A 42 -6.22 -7.75 -13.64
C GLU A 42 -6.99 -6.80 -14.59
N LYS A 43 -7.74 -5.83 -14.05
CA LYS A 43 -8.58 -4.92 -14.85
C LYS A 43 -8.50 -3.45 -14.46
N SER A 44 -7.80 -3.10 -13.37
CA SER A 44 -7.79 -1.73 -12.85
C SER A 44 -6.56 -1.45 -12.00
N LEU A 45 -6.03 -0.24 -12.15
CA LEU A 45 -5.11 0.42 -11.22
C LEU A 45 -5.90 1.16 -10.16
N GLN A 46 -5.48 1.06 -8.91
CA GLN A 46 -6.05 1.79 -7.79
C GLN A 46 -4.95 2.34 -6.89
N GLU A 47 -5.07 3.63 -6.57
CA GLU A 47 -4.16 4.34 -5.67
C GLU A 47 -4.67 4.20 -4.24
N ILE A 48 -3.79 3.83 -3.32
CA ILE A 48 -4.12 3.68 -1.91
C ILE A 48 -3.57 4.86 -1.14
N GLU A 49 -4.48 5.55 -0.46
CA GLU A 49 -4.18 6.68 0.41
C GLU A 49 -3.74 6.23 1.81
N ALA A 50 -3.03 7.10 2.51
CA ALA A 50 -2.53 6.83 3.84
C ALA A 50 -3.68 6.72 4.86
N PRO A 51 -3.80 5.60 5.60
CA PRO A 51 -4.84 5.44 6.61
C PRO A 51 -4.65 6.35 7.84
N ALA A 52 -3.41 6.78 8.09
CA ALA A 52 -3.02 7.62 9.21
C ALA A 52 -1.86 8.55 8.80
N ASN A 53 -1.60 9.57 9.61
CA ASN A 53 -0.40 10.38 9.51
C ASN A 53 0.76 9.71 10.25
N GLY A 54 1.96 9.75 9.67
CA GLY A 54 3.16 9.15 10.26
C GLY A 54 4.32 9.08 9.29
N VAL A 55 5.37 8.37 9.68
CA VAL A 55 6.52 8.08 8.82
C VAL A 55 6.31 6.75 8.11
N LEU A 56 6.35 6.75 6.78
CA LEU A 56 6.26 5.54 5.99
C LEU A 56 7.48 4.65 6.21
N ARG A 57 7.23 3.38 6.46
CA ARG A 57 8.23 2.32 6.47
C ARG A 57 7.82 1.22 5.49
N ILE A 58 8.61 1.03 4.46
CA ILE A 58 8.40 0.04 3.41
C ILE A 58 8.96 -1.30 3.89
N LEU A 59 8.11 -2.33 3.94
CA LEU A 59 8.51 -3.71 4.26
C LEU A 59 8.61 -4.60 3.02
N LYS A 60 7.98 -4.17 1.93
CA LYS A 60 7.82 -4.90 0.68
C LYS A 60 8.07 -3.99 -0.52
N GLU A 61 8.80 -4.49 -1.50
CA GLU A 61 9.21 -3.71 -2.66
C GLU A 61 8.07 -3.62 -3.68
N ALA A 62 8.03 -2.51 -4.41
CA ALA A 62 7.13 -2.40 -5.56
C ALA A 62 7.65 -3.22 -6.74
N GLY A 63 6.74 -3.65 -7.62
CA GLY A 63 6.97 -4.54 -8.75
C GLY A 63 6.65 -6.01 -8.48
N GLU A 64 6.19 -6.36 -7.28
CA GLU A 64 5.81 -7.73 -6.91
C GLU A 64 4.30 -7.90 -6.66
N SER A 65 3.81 -9.15 -6.82
CA SER A 65 2.44 -9.54 -6.47
C SER A 65 2.39 -9.97 -5.00
N TYR A 66 1.40 -9.45 -4.26
CA TYR A 66 1.17 -9.81 -2.87
C TYR A 66 -0.28 -10.21 -2.63
N ASP A 67 -0.49 -11.16 -1.72
CA ASP A 67 -1.82 -11.57 -1.29
C ASP A 67 -2.54 -10.45 -0.52
N VAL A 68 -3.85 -10.36 -0.71
CA VAL A 68 -4.74 -9.45 0.01
C VAL A 68 -4.63 -9.67 1.52
N GLY A 69 -4.45 -8.58 2.27
CA GLY A 69 -4.24 -8.61 3.72
C GLY A 69 -2.78 -8.78 4.13
N THR A 70 -1.85 -8.96 3.19
CA THR A 70 -0.41 -8.93 3.48
C THR A 70 0.00 -7.52 3.90
N VAL A 71 0.80 -7.43 4.96
CA VAL A 71 1.41 -6.17 5.41
C VAL A 71 2.58 -5.85 4.47
N ILE A 72 2.46 -4.73 3.75
CA ILE A 72 3.48 -4.25 2.81
C ILE A 72 4.31 -3.09 3.39
N GLY A 73 3.80 -2.44 4.43
CA GLY A 73 4.48 -1.34 5.10
C GLY A 73 3.82 -0.98 6.42
N GLU A 74 4.38 0.01 7.11
CA GLU A 74 3.88 0.52 8.39
C GLU A 74 4.06 2.04 8.45
N LEU A 75 3.15 2.74 9.14
CA LEU A 75 3.23 4.16 9.43
C LEU A 75 3.55 4.35 10.91
N GLY A 76 4.70 4.95 11.21
CA GLY A 76 5.21 5.21 12.55
C GLY A 76 4.88 6.58 13.13
#